data_AF-A0A2V8M586-F1
#
_entry.id   AF-A0A2V8M586-F1
#
_cell.length_a   1.000
_cell.length_b   1.000
_cell.length_c   1.000
_cell.angle_alpha   90.00
_cell.angle_beta   90.00
_cell.angle_gamma   90.00
#
_symmetry.space_group_name_H-M   'P 1'
#
loop_
_entity.id
_entity.type
_entity.pdbx_description
1 polymer ?
#
loop_
_entity_poly.entity_id
_entity_poly.type
_entity_poly.pdbx_seq_one_letter_code
_entity_poly.pdbx_strand_id
1 'polypeptide(L)'
;SFGGTPNFPGQRFAARLANDPLGQLTLRETLLVEGKAAQNVIRWEDYTQTSMDPSDDCTIWYVGDYLKKDATSYSSRIGAFRMPGCPASR
;
A
#
# COMPACT_ATOMS: atom_id res chain seq x y z
N SER A 1 -5.13 1.50 0.25
CA SER A 1 -5.60 1.28 1.64
C SER A 1 -6.90 0.48 1.62
N PHE A 2 -7.31 -0.08 2.75
CA PHE A 2 -8.61 -0.74 2.94
C PHE A 2 -9.13 -0.41 4.34
N GLY A 3 -10.45 -0.46 4.56
CA GLY A 3 -11.06 -0.25 5.88
C GLY A 3 -12.59 -0.35 5.81
N GLY A 4 -13.22 -0.51 6.98
CA GLY A 4 -14.68 -0.66 7.12
C GLY A 4 -15.05 -1.99 7.76
N THR A 5 -16.17 -2.04 8.47
CA THR A 5 -16.60 -3.22 9.25
C THR A 5 -16.54 -4.50 8.41
N PRO A 6 -15.87 -5.58 8.88
CA PRO A 6 -15.25 -5.78 10.21
C PRO A 6 -13.76 -5.37 10.32
N ASN A 7 -13.18 -4.77 9.27
CA ASN A 7 -11.76 -4.49 9.17
C ASN A 7 -11.39 -3.07 9.61
N PHE A 8 -10.29 -2.95 10.35
CA PHE A 8 -9.69 -1.65 10.64
C PHE A 8 -8.87 -1.13 9.44
N PRO A 9 -8.63 0.20 9.36
CA PRO A 9 -7.82 0.80 8.30
C PRO A 9 -6.42 0.19 8.22
N GLY A 10 -6.08 -0.38 7.06
CA GLY A 10 -4.78 -0.94 6.77
C GLY A 10 -4.35 -0.71 5.32
N GLN A 11 -3.25 -1.33 4.92
CA GLN A 11 -2.58 -1.07 3.65
C GLN A 11 -2.55 -2.34 2.79
N ARG A 12 -2.98 -2.19 1.54
CA ARG A 12 -2.95 -3.20 0.50
C ARG A 12 -2.53 -2.58 -0.83
N PHE A 13 -1.91 -3.40 -1.67
CA PHE A 13 -1.57 -3.07 -3.05
C PHE A 13 -2.44 -3.86 -4.00
N ALA A 14 -2.92 -3.19 -5.04
CA ALA A 14 -3.45 -3.82 -6.24
C ALA A 14 -2.85 -3.09 -7.44
N ALA A 15 -2.67 -3.79 -8.55
CA ALA A 15 -1.98 -3.25 -9.71
C ALA A 15 -2.51 -3.87 -11.00
N ARG A 16 -2.15 -3.24 -12.11
CA ARG A 16 -2.49 -3.67 -13.47
C ARG A 16 -1.30 -3.46 -14.39
N LEU A 17 -1.25 -4.24 -15.46
CA LEU A 17 -0.35 -4.03 -16.58
C LEU A 17 -0.96 -3.02 -17.56
N ALA A 18 -0.11 -2.41 -18.39
CA ALA A 18 -0.54 -1.42 -19.39
C ALA A 18 -1.53 -2.00 -20.41
N ASN A 19 -1.43 -3.30 -20.70
CA ASN A 19 -2.28 -4.03 -21.63
C ASN A 19 -3.50 -4.71 -20.97
N ASP A 20 -3.74 -4.49 -19.68
CA ASP A 20 -4.92 -5.06 -19.02
C ASP A 20 -6.22 -4.45 -19.58
N PRO A 21 -7.33 -5.21 -19.61
CA PRO A 21 -8.65 -4.68 -19.96
C PRO A 21 -9.04 -3.46 -19.10
N LEU A 22 -9.83 -2.56 -19.68
CA LEU A 22 -10.35 -1.40 -18.94
C LEU A 22 -11.18 -1.85 -17.74
N GLY A 23 -11.00 -1.15 -16.61
CA GLY A 23 -11.72 -1.43 -15.36
C GLY A 23 -11.21 -2.65 -14.58
N GLN A 24 -10.11 -3.29 -14.99
CA GLN A 24 -9.57 -4.46 -14.30
C GLN A 24 -8.20 -4.18 -13.66
N LEU A 25 -8.01 -4.72 -12.45
CA LEU A 25 -6.73 -4.84 -11.76
C LEU A 25 -6.36 -6.33 -11.73
N THR A 26 -5.57 -6.78 -12.69
CA THR A 26 -5.33 -8.23 -12.89
C THR A 26 -4.29 -8.80 -11.93
N LEU A 27 -3.46 -7.96 -11.31
CA LEU A 27 -2.47 -8.40 -10.33
C LEU A 27 -3.14 -8.63 -8.98
N ARG A 28 -2.78 -9.74 -8.33
CA ARG A 28 -3.33 -10.15 -7.04
C ARG A 28 -3.13 -9.05 -5.99
N GLU A 29 -4.21 -8.73 -5.28
CA GLU A 29 -4.14 -7.85 -4.13
C GLU A 29 -3.20 -8.42 -3.05
N THR A 30 -2.27 -7.61 -2.56
CA THR A 30 -1.29 -8.00 -1.53
C THR A 30 -1.46 -7.14 -0.30
N LEU A 31 -1.54 -7.78 0.87
CA LEU A 31 -1.59 -7.12 2.17
C LEU A 31 -0.19 -6.66 2.59
N LEU A 32 -0.02 -5.36 2.78
CA LEU A 32 1.23 -4.79 3.31
C LEU A 32 1.21 -4.74 4.85
N VAL A 33 0.09 -4.30 5.41
CA VAL A 33 -0.16 -4.33 6.86
C VAL A 33 -1.65 -4.31 7.16
N GLU A 34 -2.04 -5.13 8.14
CA GLU A 34 -3.38 -5.13 8.71
C GLU A 34 -3.47 -4.12 9.86
N GLY A 35 -4.43 -3.19 9.77
CA GLY A 35 -4.78 -2.31 10.88
C GLY A 35 -5.46 -3.05 12.02
N LYS A 36 -5.31 -2.55 13.23
CA LYS A 36 -5.90 -3.16 14.44
C LYS A 36 -6.67 -2.18 15.32
N ALA A 37 -6.85 -0.94 14.88
CA ALA A 37 -7.67 0.05 15.54
C ALA A 37 -8.22 1.07 14.54
N ALA A 38 -9.34 1.70 14.88
CA ALA A 38 -9.90 2.81 14.12
C ALA A 38 -9.10 4.08 14.42
N GLN A 39 -8.98 4.93 13.40
CA GLN A 39 -8.37 6.24 13.56
C GLN A 39 -9.31 7.17 14.34
N ASN A 40 -8.76 7.94 15.29
CA ASN A 40 -9.51 8.85 16.16
C ASN A 40 -8.95 10.29 16.20
N VAL A 41 -8.10 10.65 15.24
CA VAL A 41 -7.44 11.96 15.09
C VAL A 41 -8.03 12.76 13.91
N ILE A 42 -7.77 14.07 13.88
CA ILE A 42 -8.35 14.98 12.87
C ILE A 42 -7.71 14.86 11.48
N ARG A 43 -6.52 14.27 11.37
CA ARG A 43 -5.80 14.07 10.10
C ARG A 43 -5.29 12.64 9.99
N TRP A 44 -5.51 12.00 8.84
CA TRP A 44 -5.19 10.60 8.59
C TRP A 44 -4.52 10.47 7.22
N GLU A 45 -3.37 9.80 7.16
CA GLU A 45 -2.60 9.56 5.92
C GLU A 45 -2.03 10.84 5.27
N ASP A 46 -1.91 11.93 6.04
CA ASP A 46 -1.23 13.18 5.64
C ASP A 46 0.23 12.93 5.21
N TYR A 47 0.87 11.91 5.78
CA TYR A 47 2.26 11.54 5.52
C TYR A 47 2.35 10.21 4.75
N THR A 48 1.69 10.17 3.60
CA THR A 48 1.81 9.07 2.64
C THR A 48 2.63 9.46 1.43
N GLN A 49 3.32 8.48 0.84
CA GLN A 49 3.97 8.67 -0.45
C GLN A 49 3.98 7.36 -1.22
N THR A 50 3.70 7.46 -2.51
CA THR A 50 3.95 6.41 -3.51
C THR A 50 4.98 6.94 -4.50
N SER A 51 6.02 6.16 -4.77
CA SER A 51 7.07 6.53 -5.72
C SER A 51 7.55 5.33 -6.52
N MET A 52 7.86 5.56 -7.80
CA MET A 52 8.59 4.59 -8.61
C MET A 52 10.08 4.66 -8.28
N ASP A 53 10.73 3.52 -8.21
CA ASP A 53 12.17 3.41 -8.00
C ASP A 53 12.91 3.80 -9.28
N PRO A 54 13.71 4.89 -9.27
CA PRO A 54 14.40 5.36 -10.47
C PRO A 54 15.58 4.45 -10.87
N SER A 55 15.96 3.48 -10.03
CA SER A 55 17.03 2.53 -10.38
C SER A 55 16.57 1.43 -11.34
N ASP A 56 15.25 1.16 -11.40
CA ASP A 56 14.71 0.09 -12.24
C ASP A 56 13.42 0.43 -12.99
N ASP A 57 12.77 1.57 -12.75
CA ASP A 57 11.48 1.98 -13.33
C ASP A 57 10.36 0.92 -13.14
N CYS A 58 10.49 0.07 -12.12
CA CYS A 58 9.79 -1.20 -12.01
C CYS A 58 9.30 -1.53 -10.60
N THR A 59 9.99 -1.01 -9.59
CA THR A 59 9.64 -1.16 -8.20
C THR A 59 8.84 0.05 -7.74
N ILE A 60 7.67 -0.19 -7.16
CA ILE A 60 6.81 0.85 -6.58
C ILE A 60 7.01 0.80 -5.07
N TRP A 61 7.52 1.88 -4.50
CA TRP A 61 7.61 2.10 -3.07
C TRP A 61 6.36 2.80 -2.56
N TYR A 62 5.93 2.41 -1.37
CA TYR A 62 4.87 3.10 -0.65
C TYR A 62 5.19 3.17 0.84
N VAL A 63 4.89 4.34 1.41
CA VAL A 63 4.84 4.56 2.85
C VAL A 63 3.47 5.10 3.21
N GLY A 64 2.91 4.62 4.31
CA GLY A 64 1.69 5.16 4.88
C GLY A 64 1.49 4.75 6.32
N ASP A 65 0.41 5.25 6.90
CA ASP A 65 0.10 5.11 8.30
C ASP A 65 -0.85 3.93 8.55
N TYR A 66 -0.76 3.35 9.75
CA TYR A 66 -1.70 2.36 10.26
C TYR A 66 -1.72 2.41 11.79
N LEU A 67 -2.77 1.87 12.39
CA LEU A 67 -2.87 1.79 13.85
C LEU A 67 -2.75 0.36 14.33
N LYS A 68 -1.88 0.17 15.32
CA LYS A 68 -1.83 -1.07 16.12
C LYS A 68 -2.94 -1.04 17.17
N LYS A 69 -3.25 -2.22 17.70
CA LYS A 69 -4.23 -2.36 18.78
C LYS A 69 -3.75 -1.53 19.98
N ASP A 70 -4.66 -0.75 20.57
CA ASP A 70 -4.44 0.06 21.78
C ASP A 70 -3.32 1.13 21.65
N ALA A 71 -2.90 1.47 20.41
CA ALA A 71 -1.88 2.50 20.18
C ALA A 71 -2.45 3.92 20.34
N THR A 72 -1.66 4.81 20.94
CA THR A 72 -2.00 6.24 21.13
C THR A 72 -1.56 7.13 19.98
N SER A 73 -0.79 6.59 19.04
CA SER A 73 -0.29 7.27 17.83
C SER A 73 -0.21 6.29 16.66
N TYR A 74 -0.13 6.83 15.45
CA TYR A 74 0.04 6.02 14.25
C TYR A 74 1.41 5.34 14.21
N SER A 75 1.48 4.23 13.49
CA SER A 75 2.73 3.62 13.04
C SER A 75 2.81 3.76 11.54
N SER A 76 4.01 3.90 10.99
CA SER A 76 4.20 3.88 9.54
C SER A 76 4.69 2.52 9.07
N ARG A 77 4.27 2.12 7.88
CA ARG A 77 4.74 0.91 7.20
C ARG A 77 5.27 1.32 5.84
N ILE A 78 6.45 0.81 5.51
CA ILE A 78 7.08 0.97 4.20
C ILE A 78 7.04 -0.39 3.50
N GLY A 79 6.66 -0.38 2.23
CA GLY A 79 6.64 -1.57 1.39
C GLY A 79 7.08 -1.24 -0.03
N ALA A 80 7.60 -2.26 -0.71
CA ALA A 80 7.95 -2.21 -2.11
C ALA A 80 7.20 -3.33 -2.85
N PHE A 81 6.70 -3.02 -4.03
CA PHE A 81 6.12 -3.99 -4.96
C PHE A 81 6.81 -3.89 -6.31
N ARG A 82 7.44 -4.98 -6.76
CA ARG A 82 8.06 -5.05 -8.09
C ARG A 82 7.04 -5.57 -9.09
N MET A 83 6.85 -4.85 -10.18
CA MET A 83 5.94 -5.25 -11.25
C MET A 83 6.44 -6.53 -11.96
N PRO A 84 5.55 -7.44 -12.38
CA PRO A 84 5.92 -8.59 -13.21
C PRO A 84 6.52 -8.17 -14.56
N GLY A 85 7.44 -8.97 -15.11
CA GLY A 85 8.07 -8.69 -16.40
C GLY A 85 9.23 -7.71 -16.34
N CYS A 86 9.56 -7.19 -15.16
CA CYS A 86 10.73 -6.35 -14.94
C CYS A 86 12.03 -7.17 -15.09
N PRO A 87 13.01 -6.68 -15.87
CA PRO A 87 14.30 -7.35 -15.99
C PRO A 87 14.96 -7.48 -14.62
N ALA A 88 15.80 -8.51 -14.42
CA ALA A 88 16.61 -8.58 -13.21
C ALA A 88 17.48 -7.31 -13.11
N SER A 89 17.61 -6.76 -11.90
CA SER A 89 18.54 -5.64 -11.65
C SER A 89 19.92 -6.05 -12.17
N ARG A 90 20.53 -5.19 -13.00
CA ARG A 90 21.92 -5.39 -13.44
C ARG A 90 22.87 -5.39 -12.26
#